data_AF-A0A6A5F7F3-F1
#
_entry.id   AF-A0A6A5F7F3-F1
#
_cell.length_a   1.000
_cell.length_b   1.000
_cell.length_c   1.000
_cell.angle_alpha   90.00
_cell.angle_beta   90.00
_cell.angle_gamma   90.00
#
_symmetry.space_group_name_H-M   'P 1'
#
loop_
_entity.id
_entity.type
_entity.pdbx_description
1 polymer ?
#
loop_
_entity_poly.entity_id
_entity_poly.type
_entity_poly.pdbx_seq_one_letter_code
_entity_poly.pdbx_strand_id
1 'polypeptide(L)'
;MAAADDAVVAFADFWRLVDFLVEQEPFRQNTFLIIDKMVELEWRRPTTGLVDEVLHSIFFLGKINTLPFSPQDILSDDLLLNTFKDQYPRPFDLYSSEVPRRSPFSCVLDMFVNEHGRNNEGAIRQQLKDFIRTLRGDNKKKPLVSTAICVSQSNPPGSDRSGISCLGLMAEPERTEAPSCSTLTTRQLQQNLRAEKKRERPVRLLFEIPTTRIIQHVLSKYVVYDIMVMRSGSFDSSRVSVERRYSDFSRLHHDLLGEFGDELEEVVLPPKLLSGNFSDEVISKRRLALQDYLARLYATRCARHAPRFARFFTEPEQKRAHALLRAGKFTLAAQQLQTVLELEEKLLPWQHPTLSVPTLAALAVCHRDLEEAEPAFAAAQKALPAARRYGLKQYQAALLELLVDLGYQLGRPTATLQHELTLLRDNERGAVATRSLKEIVVQNFT
;
A
#
# COMPACT_ATOMS: atom_id res chain seq x y z
N MET A 1 26.20 12.00 24.47
CA MET A 1 25.72 10.72 25.03
C MET A 1 24.31 10.39 24.56
N ALA A 2 23.34 11.32 24.58
CA ALA A 2 21.97 11.11 24.09
C ALA A 2 21.84 10.60 22.63
N ALA A 3 22.66 11.11 21.69
CA ALA A 3 22.60 10.70 20.27
C ALA A 3 23.08 9.25 19.99
N ALA A 4 23.84 8.64 20.91
CA ALA A 4 24.21 7.24 20.80
C ALA A 4 23.07 6.33 21.25
N ASP A 5 22.26 6.78 22.22
CA ASP A 5 21.08 6.06 22.69
C ASP A 5 19.98 6.05 21.63
N ASP A 6 19.78 7.13 20.87
CA ASP A 6 18.75 7.20 19.82
C ASP A 6 19.06 6.30 18.60
N ALA A 7 20.33 6.18 18.21
CA ALA A 7 20.76 5.25 17.16
C ALA A 7 20.66 3.78 17.60
N VAL A 8 20.90 3.51 18.89
CA VAL A 8 20.70 2.18 19.49
C VAL A 8 19.21 1.85 19.59
N VAL A 9 18.35 2.83 19.89
CA VAL A 9 16.88 2.67 19.88
C VAL A 9 16.36 2.40 18.47
N ALA A 10 16.81 3.13 17.45
CA ALA A 10 16.40 2.91 16.05
C ALA A 10 16.89 1.55 15.50
N PHE A 11 18.10 1.13 15.87
CA PHE A 11 18.62 -0.20 15.53
C PHE A 11 17.88 -1.32 16.29
N ALA A 12 17.51 -1.07 17.56
CA ALA A 12 16.68 -1.97 18.35
C ALA A 12 15.24 -2.05 17.81
N ASP A 13 14.69 -0.96 17.27
CA ASP A 13 13.38 -0.93 16.63
C ASP A 13 13.39 -1.62 15.26
N PHE A 14 14.51 -1.57 14.53
CA PHE A 14 14.73 -2.36 13.31
C PHE A 14 14.82 -3.85 13.60
N TRP A 15 15.62 -4.27 14.60
CA TRP A 15 15.64 -5.68 15.03
C TRP A 15 14.32 -6.10 15.65
N ARG A 16 13.60 -5.23 16.38
CA ARG A 16 12.22 -5.49 16.78
C ARG A 16 11.30 -5.69 15.59
N LEU A 17 11.47 -4.96 14.48
CA LEU A 17 10.68 -5.17 13.26
C LEU A 17 11.05 -6.48 12.54
N VAL A 18 12.33 -6.83 12.49
CA VAL A 18 12.81 -8.11 11.94
C VAL A 18 12.37 -9.28 12.80
N ASP A 19 12.54 -9.19 14.13
CA ASP A 19 12.05 -10.15 15.11
C ASP A 19 10.53 -10.21 15.07
N PHE A 20 9.83 -9.09 14.88
CA PHE A 20 8.38 -9.04 14.68
C PHE A 20 7.93 -9.73 13.39
N LEU A 21 8.66 -9.55 12.28
CA LEU A 21 8.43 -10.25 11.02
C LEU A 21 8.68 -11.77 11.17
N VAL A 22 9.74 -12.16 11.88
CA VAL A 22 10.05 -13.55 12.25
C VAL A 22 9.00 -14.11 13.23
N GLU A 23 8.42 -13.29 14.10
CA GLU A 23 7.29 -13.63 14.99
C GLU A 23 5.95 -13.78 14.25
N GLN A 24 5.81 -13.25 13.03
CA GLN A 24 4.61 -13.43 12.20
C GLN A 24 4.62 -14.69 11.32
N GLU A 25 5.77 -15.32 11.05
CA GLU A 25 5.85 -16.67 10.45
C GLU A 25 5.04 -17.74 11.24
N PRO A 26 5.04 -17.73 12.59
CA PRO A 26 4.14 -18.52 13.41
C PRO A 26 2.64 -18.37 13.09
N PHE A 27 2.18 -17.19 12.67
CA PHE A 27 0.78 -17.00 12.29
C PHE A 27 0.47 -17.81 11.03
N ARG A 28 1.30 -17.65 9.99
CA ARG A 28 1.16 -18.38 8.72
C ARG A 28 1.25 -19.90 8.93
N GLN A 29 2.22 -20.34 9.73
CA GLN A 29 2.39 -21.75 10.09
C GLN A 29 1.15 -22.30 10.82
N ASN A 30 0.64 -21.59 11.83
CA ASN A 30 -0.53 -22.04 12.59
C ASN A 30 -1.81 -21.99 11.75
N THR A 31 -1.98 -20.99 10.88
CA THR A 31 -3.11 -20.96 9.95
C THR A 31 -3.08 -22.13 8.99
N PHE A 32 -1.91 -22.49 8.45
CA PHE A 32 -1.75 -23.65 7.58
C PHE A 32 -2.12 -24.95 8.32
N LEU A 33 -1.60 -25.16 9.53
CA LEU A 33 -1.92 -26.33 10.36
C LEU A 33 -3.41 -26.44 10.70
N ILE A 34 -4.09 -25.30 10.93
CA ILE A 34 -5.54 -25.29 11.15
C ILE A 34 -6.30 -25.65 9.88
N ILE A 35 -5.91 -25.09 8.73
CA ILE A 35 -6.56 -25.39 7.45
C ILE A 35 -6.37 -26.87 7.09
N ASP A 36 -5.13 -27.36 7.16
CA ASP A 36 -4.78 -28.75 6.89
C ASP A 36 -5.59 -29.72 7.77
N LYS A 37 -5.67 -29.43 9.08
CA LYS A 37 -6.46 -30.26 10.00
C LYS A 37 -7.94 -30.25 9.69
N MET A 38 -8.48 -29.10 9.31
CA MET A 38 -9.91 -28.95 9.00
C MET A 38 -10.29 -29.70 7.72
N VAL A 39 -9.44 -29.66 6.69
CA VAL A 39 -9.63 -30.41 5.45
C VAL A 39 -9.45 -31.92 5.65
N GLU A 40 -8.47 -32.34 6.46
CA GLU A 40 -8.28 -33.76 6.83
C GLU A 40 -9.54 -34.34 7.48
N LEU A 41 -10.19 -33.58 8.37
CA LEU A 41 -11.39 -34.02 9.08
C LEU A 41 -12.64 -34.01 8.19
N GLU A 42 -12.74 -33.06 7.27
CA GLU A 42 -13.82 -33.04 6.28
C GLU A 42 -13.81 -34.27 5.37
N TRP A 43 -12.63 -34.79 5.02
CA TRP A 43 -12.52 -36.03 4.25
C TRP A 43 -13.21 -37.23 4.94
N ARG A 44 -13.29 -37.20 6.28
CA ARG A 44 -13.91 -38.27 7.09
C ARG A 44 -15.42 -38.08 7.27
N ARG A 45 -15.90 -36.84 7.29
CA ARG A 45 -17.33 -36.49 7.39
C ARG A 45 -17.61 -35.17 6.66
N PRO A 46 -18.66 -35.07 5.82
CA PRO A 46 -18.93 -33.87 5.05
C PRO A 46 -19.34 -32.71 5.97
N THR A 47 -18.42 -31.78 6.19
CA THR A 47 -18.55 -30.61 7.06
C THR A 47 -18.08 -29.34 6.35
N THR A 48 -18.38 -29.25 5.06
CA THR A 48 -17.94 -28.20 4.12
C THR A 48 -18.28 -26.80 4.61
N GLY A 49 -19.41 -26.63 5.32
CA GLY A 49 -19.76 -25.36 5.94
C GLY A 49 -18.82 -24.91 7.06
N LEU A 50 -18.21 -25.83 7.82
CA LEU A 50 -17.24 -25.49 8.85
C LEU A 50 -15.88 -25.13 8.27
N VAL A 51 -15.50 -25.77 7.15
CA VAL A 51 -14.27 -25.43 6.41
C VAL A 51 -14.42 -24.08 5.70
N ASP A 52 -15.59 -23.78 5.13
CA ASP A 52 -15.92 -22.45 4.61
C ASP A 52 -15.82 -21.37 5.71
N GLU A 53 -16.42 -21.62 6.88
CA GLU A 53 -16.37 -20.67 8.00
C GLU A 53 -14.97 -20.47 8.58
N VAL A 54 -14.15 -21.53 8.69
CA VAL A 54 -12.78 -21.43 9.21
C VAL A 54 -11.87 -20.69 8.25
N LEU A 55 -12.01 -20.92 6.94
CA LEU A 55 -11.25 -20.23 5.90
C LEU A 55 -11.60 -18.74 5.87
N HIS A 56 -12.89 -18.40 5.91
CA HIS A 56 -13.34 -17.01 6.01
C HIS A 56 -12.77 -16.34 7.25
N SER A 57 -12.78 -17.04 8.38
CA SER A 57 -12.22 -16.55 9.65
C SER A 57 -10.72 -16.31 9.58
N ILE A 58 -9.96 -17.26 9.01
CA ILE A 58 -8.51 -17.19 8.89
C ILE A 58 -8.09 -16.09 7.93
N PHE A 59 -8.69 -15.99 6.75
CA PHE A 59 -8.38 -14.96 5.77
C PHE A 59 -8.74 -13.57 6.29
N PHE A 60 -9.86 -13.44 7.01
CA PHE A 60 -10.22 -12.19 7.67
C PHE A 60 -9.21 -11.81 8.75
N LEU A 61 -8.79 -12.76 9.60
CA LEU A 61 -7.76 -12.55 10.61
C LEU A 61 -6.41 -12.18 9.97
N GLY A 62 -6.05 -12.82 8.86
CA GLY A 62 -4.88 -12.49 8.07
C GLY A 62 -4.93 -11.04 7.57
N LYS A 63 -6.10 -10.61 7.06
CA LYS A 63 -6.30 -9.23 6.60
C LYS A 63 -6.18 -8.18 7.71
N ILE A 64 -6.69 -8.46 8.91
CA ILE A 64 -6.65 -7.51 10.04
C ILE A 64 -5.40 -7.66 10.91
N ASN A 65 -4.52 -8.60 10.58
CA ASN A 65 -3.26 -8.79 11.28
C ASN A 65 -2.40 -7.52 11.15
N THR A 66 -1.53 -7.29 12.14
CA THR A 66 -0.65 -6.11 12.17
C THR A 66 0.20 -5.98 10.90
N LEU A 67 0.63 -7.12 10.34
CA LEU A 67 1.09 -7.26 8.96
C LEU A 67 0.04 -8.09 8.21
N PRO A 68 -0.64 -7.51 7.21
CA PRO A 68 -1.74 -8.17 6.55
C PRO A 68 -1.24 -9.34 5.68
N PHE A 69 -1.87 -10.49 5.83
CA PHE A 69 -1.67 -11.67 4.98
C PHE A 69 -2.85 -11.86 4.04
N SER A 70 -2.59 -11.94 2.74
CA SER A 70 -3.57 -12.35 1.75
C SER A 70 -3.74 -13.87 1.74
N PRO A 71 -4.85 -14.40 1.17
CA PRO A 71 -4.98 -15.84 0.96
C PRO A 71 -3.82 -16.45 0.15
N GLN A 72 -3.22 -15.68 -0.76
CA GLN A 72 -2.02 -16.05 -1.52
C GLN A 72 -0.81 -16.21 -0.61
N ASP A 73 -0.63 -15.30 0.35
CA ASP A 73 0.49 -15.36 1.30
C ASP A 73 0.33 -16.53 2.27
N ILE A 74 -0.90 -16.88 2.64
CA ILE A 74 -1.19 -17.99 3.56
C ILE A 74 -1.04 -19.35 2.87
N LEU A 75 -1.54 -19.50 1.64
CA LEU A 75 -1.57 -20.79 0.94
C LEU A 75 -0.32 -21.02 0.08
N SER A 76 0.34 -19.97 -0.42
CA SER A 76 1.66 -19.94 -1.10
C SER A 76 1.94 -20.90 -2.26
N ASP A 77 0.98 -21.75 -2.61
CA ASP A 77 0.99 -22.65 -3.76
C ASP A 77 -0.23 -22.33 -4.63
N ASP A 78 0.01 -21.95 -5.89
CA ASP A 78 -1.03 -21.55 -6.84
C ASP A 78 -1.98 -22.71 -7.21
N LEU A 79 -1.51 -23.96 -7.17
CA LEU A 79 -2.35 -25.14 -7.42
C LEU A 79 -3.32 -25.36 -6.26
N LEU A 80 -2.82 -25.28 -5.02
CA LEU A 80 -3.66 -25.34 -3.83
C LEU A 80 -4.65 -24.18 -3.78
N LEU A 81 -4.19 -22.96 -4.05
CA LEU A 81 -5.05 -21.77 -4.06
C LEU A 81 -6.23 -21.90 -5.04
N ASN A 82 -5.99 -22.39 -6.26
CA ASN A 82 -7.04 -22.58 -7.24
C ASN A 82 -8.01 -23.70 -6.82
N THR A 83 -7.49 -24.80 -6.27
CA THR A 83 -8.32 -25.91 -5.73
C THR A 83 -9.25 -25.42 -4.62
N PHE A 84 -8.76 -24.59 -3.70
CA PHE A 84 -9.57 -24.03 -2.62
C PHE A 84 -10.57 -22.99 -3.10
N LYS A 85 -10.27 -22.21 -4.14
CA LYS A 85 -11.23 -21.26 -4.74
C LYS A 85 -12.40 -21.98 -5.40
N ASP A 86 -12.13 -23.10 -6.06
CA ASP A 86 -13.16 -23.91 -6.72
C ASP A 86 -14.07 -24.60 -5.69
N GLN A 87 -13.51 -25.07 -4.57
CA GLN A 87 -14.25 -25.78 -3.53
C GLN A 87 -14.93 -24.86 -2.50
N TYR A 88 -14.31 -23.72 -2.16
CA TYR A 88 -14.77 -22.78 -1.13
C TYR A 88 -14.68 -21.33 -1.63
N PRO A 89 -15.52 -20.90 -2.59
CA PRO A 89 -15.40 -19.57 -3.19
C PRO A 89 -15.72 -18.43 -2.21
N ARG A 90 -16.70 -18.64 -1.31
CA ARG A 90 -17.22 -17.60 -0.41
C ARG A 90 -16.16 -16.97 0.50
N PRO A 91 -15.25 -17.72 1.14
CA PRO A 91 -14.13 -17.17 1.90
C PRO A 91 -13.30 -16.15 1.12
N PHE A 92 -13.01 -16.40 -0.16
CA PHE A 92 -12.18 -15.52 -0.98
C PHE A 92 -12.91 -14.24 -1.39
N ASP A 93 -14.22 -14.31 -1.55
CA ASP A 93 -15.04 -13.14 -1.90
C ASP A 93 -15.31 -12.24 -0.68
N LEU A 94 -15.55 -12.87 0.48
CA LEU A 94 -16.15 -12.20 1.64
C LEU A 94 -15.18 -11.88 2.78
N TYR A 95 -13.96 -12.43 2.81
CA TYR A 95 -13.01 -12.16 3.91
C TYR A 95 -12.60 -10.69 4.03
N SER A 96 -12.79 -9.94 2.94
CA SER A 96 -12.37 -8.55 2.85
C SER A 96 -13.47 -7.56 3.25
N SER A 97 -14.74 -7.98 3.13
CA SER A 97 -15.94 -7.14 3.24
C SER A 97 -16.82 -7.51 4.44
N GLU A 98 -16.86 -8.78 4.83
CA GLU A 98 -17.72 -9.31 5.89
C GLU A 98 -16.94 -9.81 7.11
N VAL A 99 -17.57 -9.71 8.28
CA VAL A 99 -16.98 -10.23 9.52
C VAL A 99 -17.35 -11.71 9.68
N PRO A 100 -16.39 -12.59 10.03
CA PRO A 100 -16.65 -13.99 10.30
C PRO A 100 -17.67 -14.19 11.43
N ARG A 101 -18.51 -15.23 11.28
CA ARG A 101 -19.53 -15.58 12.26
C ARG A 101 -18.94 -16.24 13.51
N ARG A 102 -17.82 -16.93 13.35
CA ARG A 102 -17.14 -17.73 14.39
C ARG A 102 -15.64 -17.44 14.37
N SER A 103 -14.94 -17.83 15.43
CA SER A 103 -13.47 -17.82 15.44
C SER A 103 -12.94 -19.14 14.87
N PRO A 104 -11.66 -19.19 14.40
CA PRO A 104 -11.11 -20.42 13.86
C PRO A 104 -11.18 -21.61 14.83
N PHE A 105 -10.93 -21.38 16.13
CA PHE A 105 -11.02 -22.43 17.15
C PHE A 105 -12.45 -22.86 17.46
N SER A 106 -13.44 -21.99 17.29
CA SER A 106 -14.84 -22.39 17.41
C SER A 106 -15.21 -23.38 16.31
N CYS A 107 -14.74 -23.14 15.08
CA CYS A 107 -14.96 -24.06 13.96
C CYS A 107 -14.21 -25.39 14.18
N VAL A 108 -12.97 -25.36 14.67
CA VAL A 108 -12.19 -26.57 15.02
C VAL A 108 -12.85 -27.37 16.14
N LEU A 109 -13.38 -26.71 17.17
CA LEU A 109 -14.09 -27.38 18.25
C LEU A 109 -15.36 -28.07 17.75
N ASP A 110 -16.16 -27.38 16.93
CA ASP A 110 -17.36 -27.95 16.31
C ASP A 110 -16.99 -29.14 15.38
N MET A 111 -15.84 -29.07 14.72
CA MET A 111 -15.31 -30.17 13.90
C MET A 111 -14.97 -31.42 14.74
N PHE A 112 -14.29 -31.26 15.87
CA PHE A 112 -13.97 -32.37 16.78
C PHE A 112 -15.22 -32.95 17.45
N VAL A 113 -16.20 -32.11 17.80
CA VAL A 113 -17.50 -32.55 18.31
C VAL A 113 -18.25 -33.37 17.25
N ASN A 114 -18.17 -32.96 15.98
CA ASN A 114 -18.77 -33.71 14.88
C ASN A 114 -18.08 -35.05 14.62
N GLU A 115 -16.76 -35.16 14.85
CA GLU A 115 -16.01 -36.41 14.70
C GLU A 115 -16.33 -37.41 15.82
N HIS A 116 -16.28 -36.98 17.09
CA HIS A 116 -16.34 -37.85 18.26
C HIS A 116 -17.74 -37.97 18.89
N GLY A 117 -18.67 -37.10 18.51
CA GLY A 117 -20.01 -37.01 19.09
C GLY A 117 -20.03 -36.23 20.41
N ARG A 118 -21.16 -35.56 20.68
CA ARG A 118 -21.35 -34.63 21.81
C ARG A 118 -21.11 -35.23 23.19
N ASN A 119 -21.22 -36.56 23.33
CA ASN A 119 -21.15 -37.26 24.61
C ASN A 119 -19.73 -37.71 24.98
N ASN A 120 -18.74 -37.55 24.08
CA ASN A 120 -17.38 -38.05 24.26
C ASN A 120 -16.39 -36.93 24.60
N GLU A 121 -16.68 -36.22 25.69
CA GLU A 121 -15.91 -35.05 26.15
C GLU A 121 -14.43 -35.35 26.38
N GLY A 122 -14.12 -36.54 26.93
CA GLY A 122 -12.75 -36.98 27.17
C GLY A 122 -11.93 -37.05 25.88
N ALA A 123 -12.49 -37.63 24.82
CA ALA A 123 -11.83 -37.72 23.53
C ALA A 123 -11.69 -36.36 22.85
N ILE A 124 -12.75 -35.53 22.86
CA ILE A 124 -12.72 -34.17 22.30
C ILE A 124 -11.66 -33.31 23.00
N ARG A 125 -11.60 -33.37 24.33
CA ARG A 125 -10.61 -32.64 25.13
C ARG A 125 -9.19 -33.13 24.85
N GLN A 126 -8.99 -34.44 24.69
CA GLN A 126 -7.69 -35.01 24.41
C GLN A 126 -7.19 -34.60 23.02
N GLN A 127 -8.03 -34.75 22.00
CA GLN A 127 -7.70 -34.36 20.63
C GLN A 127 -7.42 -32.86 20.50
N LEU A 128 -8.19 -32.02 21.19
CA LEU A 128 -7.96 -30.58 21.21
C LEU A 128 -6.66 -30.21 21.93
N LYS A 129 -6.32 -30.89 23.03
CA LYS A 129 -5.01 -30.71 23.70
C LYS A 129 -3.85 -31.11 22.80
N ASP A 130 -3.98 -32.22 22.08
CA ASP A 130 -2.95 -32.72 21.20
C ASP A 130 -2.75 -31.78 20.00
N PHE A 131 -3.85 -31.30 19.41
CA PHE A 131 -3.80 -30.30 18.33
C PHE A 131 -3.19 -28.98 18.79
N ILE A 132 -3.54 -28.49 19.99
CA ILE A 132 -2.94 -27.28 20.56
C ILE A 132 -1.46 -27.48 20.90
N ARG A 133 -1.03 -28.69 21.28
CA ARG A 133 0.39 -29.00 21.47
C ARG A 133 1.14 -28.87 20.15
N THR A 134 0.57 -29.36 19.05
CA THR A 134 1.12 -29.20 17.69
C THR A 134 1.23 -27.73 17.29
N LEU A 135 0.19 -26.93 17.53
CA LEU A 135 0.19 -25.48 17.25
C LEU A 135 1.17 -24.68 18.11
N ARG A 136 1.44 -25.15 19.33
CA ARG A 136 2.37 -24.50 20.27
C ARG A 136 3.83 -24.83 19.93
N GLY A 137 4.14 -26.06 19.56
CA GLY A 137 5.53 -26.53 19.46
C GLY A 137 6.31 -26.25 20.75
N ASP A 138 7.57 -25.85 20.64
CA ASP A 138 8.42 -25.51 21.80
C ASP A 138 8.13 -24.14 22.44
N ASN A 139 7.29 -23.31 21.80
CA ASN A 139 7.13 -21.91 22.19
C ASN A 139 5.69 -21.58 22.66
N LYS A 140 5.55 -21.23 23.95
CA LYS A 140 4.23 -21.02 24.59
C LYS A 140 3.47 -19.76 24.10
N LYS A 141 4.09 -18.89 23.31
CA LYS A 141 3.56 -17.57 22.91
C LYS A 141 3.17 -17.45 21.42
N LYS A 142 3.00 -18.56 20.69
CA LYS A 142 2.63 -18.50 19.26
C LYS A 142 1.20 -17.92 19.06
N PRO A 143 0.97 -17.10 18.01
CA PRO A 143 -0.33 -16.57 17.65
C PRO A 143 -1.32 -17.69 17.28
N LEU A 144 -2.63 -17.43 17.40
CA LEU A 144 -3.68 -18.44 17.20
C LEU A 144 -3.49 -19.70 18.08
N VAL A 145 -3.14 -19.51 19.35
CA VAL A 145 -3.16 -20.58 20.36
C VAL A 145 -4.13 -20.18 21.47
N SER A 146 -5.21 -20.95 21.66
CA SER A 146 -6.17 -20.64 22.72
C SER A 146 -5.57 -20.93 24.10
N THR A 147 -5.53 -19.91 24.98
CA THR A 147 -5.05 -20.01 26.37
C THR A 147 -6.15 -20.43 27.35
N ALA A 148 -7.42 -20.33 26.97
CA ALA A 148 -8.55 -20.79 27.76
C ALA A 148 -9.50 -21.62 26.88
N ILE A 149 -9.89 -22.80 27.36
CA ILE A 149 -10.80 -23.71 26.66
C ILE A 149 -11.85 -24.15 27.67
N CYS A 150 -13.11 -23.79 27.40
CA CYS A 150 -14.25 -24.29 28.16
C CYS A 150 -14.96 -25.34 27.32
N VAL A 151 -15.04 -26.56 27.85
CA VAL A 151 -15.93 -27.61 27.34
C VAL A 151 -16.88 -27.90 28.48
N SER A 152 -18.16 -27.60 28.30
CA SER A 152 -19.19 -27.80 29.31
C SER A 152 -20.41 -28.43 28.68
N GLN A 153 -20.96 -29.47 29.32
CA GLN A 153 -22.25 -30.03 28.95
C GLN A 153 -23.36 -29.25 29.66
N SER A 154 -24.35 -28.79 28.93
CA SER A 154 -25.63 -28.41 29.52
C SER A 154 -26.49 -29.66 29.63
N ASN A 155 -26.96 -30.03 30.81
CA ASN A 155 -28.27 -30.66 30.98
C ASN A 155 -28.79 -30.42 32.41
N PRO A 156 -30.01 -29.90 32.52
CA PRO A 156 -31.14 -30.72 32.95
C PRO A 156 -32.30 -30.71 31.92
N PRO A 157 -33.26 -31.65 32.01
CA PRO A 157 -34.27 -31.85 30.99
C PRO A 157 -35.30 -30.71 31.00
N GLY A 158 -35.58 -30.14 29.83
CA GLY A 158 -36.79 -29.32 29.63
C GLY A 158 -36.62 -27.81 29.43
N SER A 159 -35.50 -27.31 28.90
CA SER A 159 -35.48 -25.92 28.39
C SER A 159 -34.84 -25.81 27.00
N ASP A 160 -35.69 -25.56 26.00
CA ASP A 160 -35.32 -25.21 24.61
C ASP A 160 -34.74 -23.79 24.51
N ARG A 161 -33.63 -23.52 25.20
CA ARG A 161 -32.81 -22.31 24.96
C ARG A 161 -31.32 -22.64 25.06
N SER A 162 -30.77 -23.12 23.95
CA SER A 162 -29.33 -23.25 23.72
C SER A 162 -28.67 -21.88 23.62
N GLY A 163 -28.31 -21.29 24.77
CA GLY A 163 -27.45 -20.12 24.86
C GLY A 163 -26.18 -20.48 25.62
N ILE A 164 -25.02 -20.42 24.95
CA ILE A 164 -23.71 -20.56 25.61
C ILE A 164 -23.51 -19.31 26.48
N SER A 165 -23.74 -19.44 27.78
CA SER A 165 -23.45 -18.40 28.77
C SER A 165 -22.10 -18.71 29.42
N CYS A 166 -21.11 -17.84 29.21
CA CYS A 166 -19.82 -17.92 29.88
C CYS A 166 -19.95 -17.31 31.28
N LEU A 167 -19.93 -18.14 32.32
CA LEU A 167 -19.65 -17.73 33.70
C LEU A 167 -18.28 -18.29 34.11
N GLY A 168 -17.38 -17.39 34.50
CA GLY A 168 -15.99 -17.69 34.81
C GLY A 168 -15.82 -18.41 36.14
N LEU A 169 -14.75 -19.20 36.25
CA LEU A 169 -14.20 -19.64 37.53
C LEU A 169 -12.73 -19.21 37.60
N MET A 170 -12.46 -18.43 38.64
CA MET A 170 -11.14 -18.03 39.11
C MET A 170 -10.38 -19.24 39.65
N ALA A 171 -9.08 -19.29 39.40
CA ALA A 171 -8.13 -19.99 40.25
C ALA A 171 -6.92 -19.05 40.48
N GLU A 172 -6.82 -18.51 41.69
CA GLU A 172 -5.70 -17.71 42.23
C GLU A 172 -4.67 -18.65 42.91
N PRO A 173 -3.46 -18.19 43.29
CA PRO A 173 -2.46 -17.48 42.47
C PRO A 173 -1.06 -18.10 42.62
N GLU A 174 -0.22 -17.99 41.57
CA GLU A 174 1.22 -17.82 41.81
C GLU A 174 1.71 -16.60 41.03
N ARG A 175 2.32 -15.69 41.78
CA ARG A 175 2.76 -14.36 41.34
C ARG A 175 3.87 -14.50 40.31
N THR A 176 3.65 -14.04 39.09
CA THR A 176 4.66 -13.27 38.35
C THR A 176 3.98 -12.44 37.25
N GLU A 177 4.52 -11.24 37.08
CA GLU A 177 4.04 -10.06 36.36
C GLU A 177 3.18 -10.28 35.11
N ALA A 178 2.15 -9.44 34.98
CA ALA A 178 1.12 -9.51 33.96
C ALA A 178 1.66 -9.47 32.52
N PRO A 179 1.40 -10.50 31.69
CA PRO A 179 1.60 -10.37 30.25
C PRO A 179 0.35 -9.75 29.63
N SER A 180 0.51 -8.55 29.10
CA SER A 180 -0.43 -7.89 28.19
C SER A 180 -0.68 -8.77 26.95
N CYS A 181 -1.66 -9.67 27.00
CA CYS A 181 -2.07 -10.48 25.87
C CYS A 181 -3.59 -10.34 25.70
N SER A 182 -3.98 -9.66 24.63
CA SER A 182 -5.35 -9.26 24.30
C SER A 182 -6.27 -10.45 24.00
N THR A 183 -6.96 -10.94 25.03
CA THR A 183 -8.12 -11.84 24.93
C THR A 183 -9.37 -11.04 24.58
N LEU A 184 -9.57 -10.75 23.30
CA LEU A 184 -10.78 -10.08 22.82
C LEU A 184 -11.80 -11.12 22.32
N THR A 185 -13.02 -11.07 22.86
CA THR A 185 -14.17 -11.82 22.33
C THR A 185 -14.48 -11.40 20.89
N THR A 186 -15.21 -12.22 20.12
CA THR A 186 -15.64 -11.87 18.74
C THR A 186 -16.40 -10.54 18.67
N ARG A 187 -17.18 -10.21 19.71
CA ARG A 187 -17.83 -8.90 19.86
C ARG A 187 -16.84 -7.76 20.11
N GLN A 188 -15.83 -7.97 20.95
CA GLN A 188 -14.80 -6.97 21.20
C GLN A 188 -13.87 -6.77 19.98
N LEU A 189 -13.58 -7.83 19.23
CA LEU A 189 -12.90 -7.74 17.93
C LEU A 189 -13.74 -6.96 16.91
N GLN A 190 -15.06 -7.21 16.85
CA GLN A 190 -15.98 -6.44 16.00
C GLN A 190 -16.04 -4.96 16.38
N GLN A 191 -16.06 -4.65 17.67
CA GLN A 191 -16.06 -3.27 18.16
C GLN A 191 -14.72 -2.57 17.93
N ASN A 192 -13.60 -3.25 18.19
CA ASN A 192 -12.26 -2.74 17.92
C ASN A 192 -12.02 -2.57 16.43
N LEU A 193 -12.50 -3.47 15.57
CA LEU A 193 -12.42 -3.30 14.12
C LEU A 193 -13.32 -2.16 13.64
N ARG A 194 -14.52 -1.97 14.21
CA ARG A 194 -15.35 -0.80 13.90
C ARG A 194 -14.69 0.50 14.36
N ALA A 195 -13.92 0.47 15.44
CA ALA A 195 -13.13 1.60 15.92
C ALA A 195 -11.86 1.84 15.07
N GLU A 196 -11.15 0.78 14.65
CA GLU A 196 -10.01 0.81 13.72
C GLU A 196 -10.45 1.24 12.32
N LYS A 197 -11.59 0.76 11.80
CA LYS A 197 -12.16 1.20 10.51
C LYS A 197 -12.62 2.66 10.54
N LYS A 198 -12.91 3.20 11.74
CA LYS A 198 -13.15 4.65 11.95
C LYS A 198 -11.84 5.44 12.08
N ARG A 199 -10.73 4.79 12.46
CA ARG A 199 -9.39 5.36 12.36
C ARG A 199 -8.94 5.22 10.92
N GLU A 200 -9.21 6.23 10.10
CA GLU A 200 -8.49 6.38 8.84
C GLU A 200 -7.00 6.30 9.13
N ARG A 201 -6.36 5.16 8.79
CA ARG A 201 -4.90 5.12 8.75
C ARG A 201 -4.54 6.09 7.64
N PRO A 202 -3.77 7.16 7.92
CA PRO A 202 -3.42 8.11 6.88
C PRO A 202 -2.69 7.31 5.79
N VAL A 203 -3.15 7.45 4.54
CA VAL A 203 -2.41 6.91 3.38
C VAL A 203 -0.98 7.39 3.50
N ARG A 204 0.03 6.53 3.37
CA ARG A 204 1.45 6.93 3.43
C ARG A 204 2.15 6.51 2.16
N LEU A 205 3.14 7.28 1.72
CA LEU A 205 4.04 6.82 0.65
C LEU A 205 5.09 5.87 1.21
N LEU A 206 5.31 4.79 0.48
CA LEU A 206 6.36 3.81 0.69
C LEU A 206 7.30 3.85 -0.51
N PHE A 207 8.59 3.72 -0.21
CA PHE A 207 9.65 3.68 -1.20
C PHE A 207 10.35 2.34 -1.09
N GLU A 208 10.46 1.64 -2.22
CA GLU A 208 11.22 0.40 -2.32
C GLU A 208 12.22 0.53 -3.45
N ILE A 209 13.42 -0.02 -3.27
CA ILE A 209 14.42 -0.08 -4.33
C ILE A 209 14.66 -1.56 -4.65
N PRO A 210 13.80 -2.20 -5.48
CA PRO A 210 13.88 -3.65 -5.73
C PRO A 210 15.11 -4.03 -6.54
N THR A 211 15.51 -3.20 -7.51
CA THR A 211 16.58 -3.53 -8.44
C THR A 211 17.65 -2.45 -8.51
N THR A 212 18.88 -2.90 -8.75
CA THR A 212 20.04 -2.05 -9.00
C THR A 212 20.78 -2.56 -10.20
N ARG A 213 21.18 -1.66 -11.12
CA ARG A 213 21.92 -2.03 -12.33
C ARG A 213 23.14 -1.15 -12.52
N ILE A 214 24.23 -1.74 -13.00
CA ILE A 214 25.44 -1.02 -13.37
C ILE A 214 25.32 -0.63 -14.84
N ILE A 215 25.30 0.66 -15.12
CA ILE A 215 25.34 1.19 -16.48
C ILE A 215 26.79 1.51 -16.83
N GLN A 216 27.25 0.98 -17.96
CA GLN A 216 28.57 1.25 -18.52
C GLN A 216 28.41 1.85 -19.92
N HIS A 217 28.78 3.11 -20.05
CA HIS A 217 29.00 3.79 -21.32
C HIS A 217 30.50 3.87 -21.62
N VAL A 218 30.84 4.28 -22.83
CA VAL A 218 32.24 4.37 -23.33
C VAL A 218 33.14 5.18 -22.39
N LEU A 219 32.62 6.23 -21.75
CA LEU A 219 33.37 7.14 -20.88
C LEU A 219 32.84 7.21 -19.44
N SER A 220 31.81 6.45 -19.08
CA SER A 220 31.21 6.53 -17.75
C SER A 220 30.67 5.19 -17.25
N LYS A 221 30.89 4.91 -15.97
CA LYS A 221 30.35 3.74 -15.29
C LYS A 221 29.67 4.20 -14.01
N TYR A 222 28.40 3.87 -13.83
CA TYR A 222 27.65 4.28 -12.64
C TYR A 222 26.54 3.28 -12.29
N VAL A 223 26.11 3.30 -11.04
CA VAL A 223 25.02 2.47 -10.53
C VAL A 223 23.71 3.25 -10.59
N VAL A 224 22.67 2.61 -11.10
CA VAL A 224 21.29 3.11 -11.11
C VAL A 224 20.45 2.28 -10.16
N TYR A 225 19.63 2.98 -9.39
CA TYR A 225 18.66 2.47 -8.44
C TYR A 225 17.28 2.67 -9.05
N ASP A 226 16.51 1.59 -9.17
CA ASP A 226 15.12 1.63 -9.59
C ASP A 226 14.25 1.83 -8.36
N ILE A 227 13.61 2.99 -8.23
CA ILE A 227 12.86 3.41 -7.06
C ILE A 227 11.38 3.24 -7.34
N MET A 228 10.74 2.29 -6.67
CA MET A 228 9.31 2.07 -6.69
C MET A 228 8.60 2.94 -5.65
N VAL A 229 7.53 3.62 -6.07
CA VAL A 229 6.71 4.47 -5.19
C VAL A 229 5.33 3.85 -5.04
N MET A 230 4.89 3.64 -3.80
CA MET A 230 3.61 2.99 -3.48
C MET A 230 2.82 3.77 -2.41
N ARG A 231 1.48 3.70 -2.47
CA ARG A 231 0.60 4.24 -1.42
C ARG A 231 0.10 3.15 -0.47
N SER A 232 0.53 3.21 0.79
CA SER A 232 0.04 2.37 1.87
C SER A 232 -1.42 2.71 2.22
N GLY A 233 -2.26 1.71 2.44
CA GLY A 233 -3.66 1.89 2.85
C GLY A 233 -4.68 2.09 1.71
N SER A 234 -4.21 2.19 0.46
CA SER A 234 -5.04 2.08 -0.75
C SER A 234 -4.62 0.84 -1.54
N PHE A 235 -5.54 0.20 -2.27
CA PHE A 235 -5.19 -0.84 -3.24
C PHE A 235 -4.43 -0.17 -4.39
N ASP A 236 -3.11 -0.10 -4.27
CA ASP A 236 -2.24 0.50 -5.28
C ASP A 236 -1.88 -0.59 -6.31
N SER A 237 -2.69 -0.69 -7.37
CA SER A 237 -2.51 -1.70 -8.42
C SER A 237 -1.44 -1.32 -9.44
N SER A 238 -1.02 -0.05 -9.52
CA SER A 238 0.02 0.40 -10.45
C SER A 238 1.39 0.40 -9.76
N ARG A 239 2.29 -0.48 -10.20
CA ARG A 239 3.70 -0.43 -9.79
C ARG A 239 4.45 0.54 -10.72
N VAL A 240 4.68 1.76 -10.25
CA VAL A 240 5.45 2.75 -11.00
C VAL A 240 6.80 2.95 -10.36
N SER A 241 7.84 2.90 -11.17
CA SER A 241 9.22 3.05 -10.72
C SER A 241 9.97 4.10 -11.53
N VAL A 242 11.01 4.68 -10.91
CA VAL A 242 11.88 5.69 -11.52
C VAL A 242 13.34 5.37 -11.27
N GLU A 243 14.16 5.66 -12.27
CA GLU A 243 15.58 5.34 -12.22
C GLU A 243 16.41 6.54 -11.77
N ARG A 244 17.19 6.38 -10.70
CA ARG A 244 18.08 7.42 -10.18
C ARG A 244 19.45 6.88 -9.87
N ARG A 245 20.48 7.70 -10.09
CA ARG A 245 21.84 7.40 -9.62
C ARG A 245 22.09 8.09 -8.28
N TYR A 246 23.10 7.63 -7.55
CA TYR A 246 23.46 8.20 -6.24
C TYR A 246 23.66 9.73 -6.28
N SER A 247 24.26 10.28 -7.34
CA SER A 247 24.47 11.72 -7.46
C SER A 247 23.16 12.52 -7.53
N ASP A 248 22.05 11.90 -7.95
CA ASP A 248 20.74 12.57 -7.97
C ASP A 248 20.22 12.73 -6.55
N PHE A 249 20.36 11.71 -5.70
CA PHE A 249 20.07 11.80 -4.26
C PHE A 249 20.95 12.83 -3.57
N SER A 250 22.24 12.86 -3.90
CA SER A 250 23.18 13.85 -3.35
C SER A 250 22.79 15.29 -3.72
N ARG A 251 22.28 15.53 -4.93
CA ARG A 251 21.77 16.85 -5.33
C ARG A 251 20.50 17.21 -4.58
N LEU A 252 19.52 16.30 -4.54
CA LEU A 252 18.28 16.50 -3.78
C LEU A 252 18.58 16.86 -2.31
N HIS A 253 19.46 16.09 -1.67
CA HIS A 253 19.82 16.31 -0.27
C HIS A 253 20.44 17.69 -0.05
N HIS A 254 21.38 18.08 -0.91
CA HIS A 254 22.03 19.39 -0.82
C HIS A 254 21.04 20.53 -1.06
N ASP A 255 20.17 20.41 -2.06
CA ASP A 255 19.16 21.43 -2.38
C ASP A 255 18.14 21.60 -1.24
N LEU A 256 17.78 20.51 -0.56
CA LEU A 256 16.87 20.55 0.59
C LEU A 256 17.55 21.07 1.85
N LEU A 257 18.81 20.70 2.11
CA LEU A 257 19.59 21.27 3.22
C LEU A 257 19.78 22.78 3.07
N GLY A 258 19.99 23.27 1.85
CA GLY A 258 20.08 24.71 1.59
C GLY A 258 18.79 25.48 1.89
N GLU A 259 17.64 24.80 1.92
CA GLU A 259 16.32 25.41 2.15
C GLU A 259 15.81 25.21 3.58
N PHE A 260 16.10 24.05 4.20
CA PHE A 260 15.51 23.62 5.47
C PHE A 260 16.54 23.17 6.52
N GLY A 261 17.82 23.53 6.36
CA GLY A 261 18.99 23.09 7.15
C GLY A 261 18.69 22.47 8.53
N ASP A 262 18.24 23.27 9.48
CA ASP A 262 17.98 22.88 10.87
C ASP A 262 16.90 21.76 11.01
N GLU A 263 15.91 21.73 10.13
CA GLU A 263 14.83 20.73 10.13
C GLU A 263 15.24 19.37 9.50
N LEU A 264 16.42 19.32 8.87
CA LEU A 264 16.94 18.13 8.17
C LEU A 264 18.22 17.55 8.81
N GLU A 265 18.63 18.05 9.98
CA GLU A 265 19.83 17.57 10.68
C GLU A 265 19.82 16.06 10.95
N GLU A 266 18.64 15.50 11.24
CA GLU A 266 18.46 14.06 11.51
C GLU A 266 18.47 13.19 10.24
N VAL A 267 18.31 13.79 9.05
CA VAL A 267 18.21 13.05 7.79
C VAL A 267 19.59 12.88 7.15
N VAL A 268 20.26 11.78 7.47
CA VAL A 268 21.61 11.50 6.95
C VAL A 268 21.57 10.77 5.60
N LEU A 269 22.22 11.36 4.59
CA LEU A 269 22.49 10.70 3.31
C LEU A 269 23.72 9.76 3.42
N PRO A 270 23.68 8.54 2.83
CA PRO A 270 24.83 7.64 2.83
C PRO A 270 26.07 8.29 2.18
N PRO A 271 27.28 8.14 2.74
CA PRO A 271 28.46 8.85 2.26
C PRO A 271 28.92 8.39 0.86
N LYS A 272 29.54 9.33 0.14
CA LYS A 272 30.27 9.06 -1.10
C LYS A 272 31.48 8.19 -0.78
N LEU A 273 31.64 7.08 -1.50
CA LEU A 273 32.84 6.24 -1.38
C LEU A 273 33.81 6.59 -2.52
N LEU A 274 35.11 6.64 -2.18
CA LEU A 274 36.18 6.97 -3.12
C LEU A 274 36.60 5.77 -3.97
N SER A 275 36.44 4.54 -3.47
CA SER A 275 36.77 3.29 -4.16
C SER A 275 35.74 2.18 -3.82
N GLY A 276 35.72 1.09 -4.59
CA GLY A 276 34.85 -0.08 -4.30
C GLY A 276 33.35 0.12 -4.58
N ASN A 277 32.95 1.18 -5.27
CA ASN A 277 31.54 1.53 -5.53
C ASN A 277 30.72 0.47 -6.30
N PHE A 278 31.38 -0.51 -6.91
CA PHE A 278 30.77 -1.53 -7.76
C PHE A 278 30.75 -2.93 -7.14
N SER A 279 31.16 -3.09 -5.86
CA SER A 279 30.98 -4.38 -5.20
C SER A 279 29.52 -4.57 -4.82
N ASP A 280 29.01 -5.79 -4.97
CA ASP A 280 27.60 -6.10 -4.72
C ASP A 280 27.21 -5.84 -3.25
N GLU A 281 28.13 -6.06 -2.30
CA GLU A 281 27.94 -5.73 -0.89
C GLU A 281 27.73 -4.22 -0.67
N VAL A 282 28.55 -3.38 -1.32
CA VAL A 282 28.46 -1.92 -1.22
C VAL A 282 27.19 -1.42 -1.90
N ILE A 283 26.86 -1.95 -3.07
CA ILE A 283 25.63 -1.61 -3.79
C ILE A 283 24.41 -1.98 -2.94
N SER A 284 24.38 -3.18 -2.36
CA SER A 284 23.28 -3.66 -1.53
C SER A 284 23.12 -2.86 -0.24
N LYS A 285 24.21 -2.58 0.48
CA LYS A 285 24.19 -1.74 1.68
C LYS A 285 23.73 -0.32 1.37
N ARG A 286 24.25 0.27 0.28
CA ARG A 286 23.86 1.61 -0.16
C ARG A 286 22.39 1.66 -0.62
N ARG A 287 21.90 0.63 -1.29
CA ARG A 287 20.48 0.48 -1.69
C ARG A 287 19.56 0.60 -0.49
N LEU A 288 19.80 -0.20 0.55
CA LEU A 288 19.01 -0.17 1.79
C LEU A 288 19.09 1.21 2.47
N ALA A 289 20.28 1.80 2.54
CA ALA A 289 20.47 3.09 3.17
C ALA A 289 19.80 4.26 2.37
N LEU A 290 19.72 4.16 1.04
CA LEU A 290 18.98 5.12 0.21
C LEU A 290 17.47 4.97 0.36
N GLN A 291 16.98 3.74 0.51
CA GLN A 291 15.56 3.48 0.79
C GLN A 291 15.15 4.10 2.13
N ASP A 292 15.95 3.86 3.17
CA ASP A 292 15.77 4.42 4.51
C ASP A 292 15.91 5.95 4.53
N TYR A 293 16.84 6.51 3.74
CA TYR A 293 16.94 7.95 3.50
C TYR A 293 15.64 8.54 2.92
N LEU A 294 15.04 7.93 1.89
CA LEU A 294 13.77 8.42 1.32
C LEU A 294 12.62 8.32 2.33
N ALA A 295 12.57 7.25 3.13
CA ALA A 295 11.58 7.09 4.18
C ALA A 295 11.69 8.19 5.24
N ARG A 296 12.91 8.49 5.72
CA ARG A 296 13.17 9.60 6.63
C ARG A 296 12.81 10.95 6.02
N LEU A 297 13.23 11.20 4.77
CA LEU A 297 12.94 12.46 4.07
C LEU A 297 11.43 12.70 3.92
N TYR A 298 10.66 11.64 3.67
CA TYR A 298 9.21 11.72 3.61
C TYR A 298 8.54 11.86 4.98
N ALA A 299 9.15 11.33 6.05
CA ALA A 299 8.68 11.55 7.42
C ALA A 299 8.81 13.02 7.83
N THR A 300 9.85 13.72 7.35
CA THR A 300 10.06 15.15 7.56
C THR A 300 9.04 15.97 6.75
N ARG A 301 8.21 16.77 7.45
CA ARG A 301 7.10 17.50 6.84
C ARG A 301 7.56 18.52 5.79
N CYS A 302 8.54 19.36 6.08
CA CYS A 302 9.02 20.40 5.16
C CYS A 302 9.53 19.80 3.85
N ALA A 303 10.41 18.80 3.93
CA ALA A 303 10.95 18.08 2.78
C ALA A 303 9.85 17.37 1.98
N ARG A 304 8.91 16.70 2.66
CA ARG A 304 7.77 16.04 1.99
C ARG A 304 6.92 17.00 1.16
N HIS A 305 6.67 18.21 1.64
CA HIS A 305 5.86 19.22 0.94
C HIS A 305 6.67 20.09 -0.02
N ALA A 306 8.01 20.01 0.03
CA ALA A 306 8.87 20.78 -0.85
C ALA A 306 8.70 20.33 -2.31
N PRO A 307 8.60 21.26 -3.28
CA PRO A 307 8.52 20.91 -4.71
C PRO A 307 9.72 20.11 -5.19
N ARG A 308 10.90 20.32 -4.57
CA ARG A 308 12.15 19.59 -4.86
C ARG A 308 12.00 18.08 -4.65
N PHE A 309 11.21 17.67 -3.66
CA PHE A 309 10.94 16.25 -3.39
C PHE A 309 10.13 15.62 -4.52
N ALA A 310 9.03 16.25 -4.97
CA ALA A 310 8.26 15.74 -6.11
C ALA A 310 9.08 15.73 -7.41
N ARG A 311 9.82 16.81 -7.68
CA ARG A 311 10.69 16.95 -8.86
C ARG A 311 11.75 15.86 -8.93
N PHE A 312 12.26 15.39 -7.78
CA PHE A 312 13.17 14.25 -7.77
C PHE A 312 12.57 13.01 -8.44
N PHE A 313 11.25 12.78 -8.33
CA PHE A 313 10.58 11.63 -8.96
C PHE A 313 10.06 11.93 -10.37
N THR A 314 9.75 13.18 -10.72
CA THR A 314 9.02 13.49 -11.96
C THR A 314 9.84 14.24 -13.02
N GLU A 315 10.79 15.10 -12.62
CA GLU A 315 11.42 16.05 -13.55
C GLU A 315 12.25 15.38 -14.66
N PRO A 316 13.09 14.35 -14.38
CA PRO A 316 13.82 13.65 -15.43
C PRO A 316 12.89 12.94 -16.44
N GLU A 317 11.80 12.37 -15.97
CA GLU A 317 10.77 11.71 -16.78
C GLU A 317 10.02 12.73 -17.64
N GLN A 318 9.66 13.88 -17.06
CA GLN A 318 9.06 15.01 -17.77
C GLN A 318 10.00 15.55 -18.87
N LYS A 319 11.28 15.75 -18.56
CA LYS A 319 12.27 16.19 -19.58
C LYS A 319 12.39 15.20 -20.73
N ARG A 320 12.38 13.88 -20.44
CA ARG A 320 12.38 12.83 -21.46
C ARG A 320 11.12 12.88 -22.32
N ALA A 321 9.94 13.00 -21.70
CA ALA A 321 8.68 13.14 -22.41
C ALA A 321 8.63 14.39 -23.31
N HIS A 322 9.03 15.54 -22.79
CA HIS A 322 9.05 16.80 -23.55
C HIS A 322 10.08 16.78 -24.68
N ALA A 323 11.21 16.07 -24.53
CA ALA A 323 12.14 15.83 -25.63
C ALA A 323 11.52 14.98 -26.75
N LEU A 324 10.76 13.93 -26.41
CA LEU A 324 10.03 13.11 -27.38
C LEU A 324 8.92 13.92 -28.08
N LEU A 325 8.19 14.74 -27.33
CA LEU A 325 7.15 15.63 -27.86
C LEU A 325 7.75 16.61 -28.87
N ARG A 326 8.87 17.26 -28.54
CA ARG A 326 9.60 18.16 -29.46
C ARG A 326 10.13 17.44 -30.70
N ALA A 327 10.48 16.16 -30.57
CA ALA A 327 10.89 15.32 -31.69
C ALA A 327 9.70 14.79 -32.53
N GLY A 328 8.46 15.17 -32.21
CA GLY A 328 7.24 14.71 -32.91
C GLY A 328 6.86 13.26 -32.60
N LYS A 329 7.48 12.61 -31.62
CA LYS A 329 7.20 11.22 -31.23
C LYS A 329 6.07 11.16 -30.19
N PHE A 330 4.87 11.57 -30.60
CA PHE A 330 3.73 11.78 -29.69
C PHE A 330 3.28 10.53 -28.93
N THR A 331 3.28 9.35 -29.57
CA THR A 331 2.88 8.09 -28.90
C THR A 331 3.83 7.73 -27.75
N LEU A 332 5.14 7.82 -27.97
CA LEU A 332 6.14 7.54 -26.94
C LEU A 332 6.13 8.61 -25.84
N ALA A 333 5.91 9.88 -26.23
CA ALA A 333 5.75 10.97 -25.28
C ALA A 333 4.53 10.74 -24.37
N ALA A 334 3.38 10.35 -24.94
CA ALA A 334 2.16 10.06 -24.18
C ALA A 334 2.36 8.91 -23.18
N GLN A 335 2.99 7.80 -23.61
CA GLN A 335 3.33 6.68 -22.72
C GLN A 335 4.20 7.13 -21.54
N GLN A 336 5.25 7.91 -21.81
CA GLN A 336 6.13 8.43 -20.77
C GLN A 336 5.39 9.39 -19.82
N LEU A 337 4.54 10.28 -20.35
CA LEU A 337 3.74 11.21 -19.56
C LEU A 337 2.70 10.52 -18.70
N GLN A 338 2.12 9.40 -19.16
CA GLN A 338 1.20 8.59 -18.37
C GLN A 338 1.91 8.03 -17.13
N THR A 339 3.14 7.53 -17.28
CA THR A 339 3.97 7.11 -16.15
C THR A 339 4.24 8.26 -15.17
N VAL A 340 4.51 9.47 -15.68
CA VAL A 340 4.68 10.67 -14.84
C VAL A 340 3.39 10.99 -14.09
N LEU A 341 2.25 10.99 -14.77
CA LEU A 341 0.97 11.31 -14.18
C LEU A 341 0.63 10.36 -13.02
N GLU A 342 0.89 9.07 -13.18
CA GLU A 342 0.68 8.09 -12.10
C GLU A 342 1.57 8.36 -10.87
N LEU A 343 2.84 8.77 -11.07
CA LEU A 343 3.71 9.20 -9.97
C LEU A 343 3.18 10.48 -9.30
N GLU A 344 2.76 11.46 -10.09
CA GLU A 344 2.22 12.72 -9.59
C GLU A 344 0.94 12.49 -8.78
N GLU A 345 0.05 11.59 -9.22
CA GLU A 345 -1.17 11.23 -8.49
C GLU A 345 -0.88 10.53 -7.15
N LYS A 346 0.20 9.75 -7.07
CA LYS A 346 0.67 9.19 -5.81
C LYS A 346 1.19 10.26 -4.87
N LEU A 347 1.91 11.26 -5.41
CA LEU A 347 2.51 12.36 -4.65
C LEU A 347 1.50 13.47 -4.26
N LEU A 348 0.42 13.63 -5.04
CA LEU A 348 -0.53 14.73 -4.96
C LEU A 348 -1.09 15.02 -3.55
N PRO A 349 -1.39 14.04 -2.68
CA PRO A 349 -1.91 14.32 -1.34
C PRO A 349 -0.97 15.18 -0.47
N TRP A 350 0.33 15.23 -0.79
CA TRP A 350 1.32 16.05 -0.09
C TRP A 350 1.90 17.16 -0.95
N GLN A 351 1.41 17.34 -2.17
CA GLN A 351 1.93 18.31 -3.11
C GLN A 351 0.87 19.34 -3.45
N HIS A 352 1.29 20.44 -4.06
CA HIS A 352 0.35 21.43 -4.54
C HIS A 352 -0.51 20.84 -5.66
N PRO A 353 -1.84 21.04 -5.70
CA PRO A 353 -2.71 20.44 -6.72
C PRO A 353 -2.40 20.85 -8.17
N THR A 354 -1.55 21.86 -8.37
CA THR A 354 -1.06 22.26 -9.70
C THR A 354 0.02 21.36 -10.26
N LEU A 355 0.56 20.41 -9.47
CA LEU A 355 1.67 19.54 -9.86
C LEU A 355 1.39 18.81 -11.18
N SER A 356 0.18 18.27 -11.36
CA SER A 356 -0.19 17.47 -12.53
C SER A 356 -0.64 18.29 -13.74
N VAL A 357 -0.83 19.61 -13.60
CA VAL A 357 -1.34 20.46 -14.69
C VAL A 357 -0.43 20.45 -15.92
N PRO A 358 0.91 20.63 -15.80
CA PRO A 358 1.81 20.56 -16.96
C PRO A 358 1.78 19.19 -17.66
N THR A 359 1.78 18.10 -16.90
CA THR A 359 1.75 16.73 -17.44
C THR A 359 0.44 16.45 -18.19
N LEU A 360 -0.70 16.82 -17.60
CA LEU A 360 -2.01 16.66 -18.25
C LEU A 360 -2.17 17.54 -19.49
N ALA A 361 -1.66 18.77 -19.46
CA ALA A 361 -1.61 19.64 -20.62
C ALA A 361 -0.77 19.03 -21.75
N ALA A 362 0.40 18.46 -21.43
CA ALA A 362 1.24 17.78 -22.40
C ALA A 362 0.57 16.52 -22.98
N LEU A 363 -0.12 15.73 -22.15
CA LEU A 363 -0.92 14.59 -22.62
C LEU A 363 -2.02 15.02 -23.58
N ALA A 364 -2.75 16.09 -23.25
CA ALA A 364 -3.80 16.62 -24.11
C ALA A 364 -3.25 17.05 -25.49
N VAL A 365 -2.06 17.66 -25.53
CA VAL A 365 -1.37 18.00 -26.79
C VAL A 365 -0.97 16.74 -27.57
N CYS A 366 -0.39 15.74 -26.91
CA CYS A 366 -0.02 14.49 -27.55
C CYS A 366 -1.22 13.78 -28.18
N HIS A 367 -2.32 13.61 -27.44
CA HIS A 367 -3.53 12.95 -27.96
C HIS A 367 -4.19 13.74 -29.08
N ARG A 368 -4.22 15.08 -28.98
CA ARG A 368 -4.73 15.91 -30.07
C ARG A 368 -3.92 15.73 -31.35
N ASP A 369 -2.59 15.73 -31.25
CA ASP A 369 -1.70 15.56 -32.40
C ASP A 369 -1.67 14.10 -32.92
N LEU A 370 -2.21 13.14 -32.16
CA LEU A 370 -2.52 11.77 -32.59
C LEU A 370 -3.94 11.60 -33.16
N GLU A 371 -4.71 12.69 -33.28
CA GLU A 371 -6.11 12.70 -33.73
C GLU A 371 -7.07 11.94 -32.78
N GLU A 372 -6.68 11.75 -31.52
CA GLU A 372 -7.47 11.11 -30.47
C GLU A 372 -8.24 12.15 -29.65
N ALA A 373 -9.36 12.62 -30.18
CA ALA A 373 -10.13 13.72 -29.58
C ALA A 373 -10.67 13.43 -28.16
N GLU A 374 -11.14 12.20 -27.91
CA GLU A 374 -11.70 11.79 -26.61
C GLU A 374 -10.65 11.79 -25.46
N PRO A 375 -9.51 11.09 -25.59
CA PRO A 375 -8.42 11.17 -24.61
C PRO A 375 -7.87 12.60 -24.42
N ALA A 376 -7.75 13.37 -25.50
CA ALA A 376 -7.31 14.76 -25.43
C ALA A 376 -8.26 15.62 -24.60
N PHE A 377 -9.57 15.47 -24.82
CA PHE A 377 -10.60 16.17 -24.07
C PHE A 377 -10.59 15.77 -22.59
N ALA A 378 -10.49 14.48 -22.29
CA ALA A 378 -10.43 13.98 -20.91
C ALA A 378 -9.23 14.52 -20.14
N ALA A 379 -8.03 14.52 -20.75
CA ALA A 379 -6.81 15.05 -20.13
C ALA A 379 -6.93 16.56 -19.86
N ALA A 380 -7.41 17.34 -20.83
CA ALA A 380 -7.60 18.79 -20.67
C ALA A 380 -8.67 19.12 -19.61
N GLN A 381 -9.78 18.38 -19.59
CA GLN A 381 -10.85 18.55 -18.60
C GLN A 381 -10.36 18.25 -17.18
N LYS A 382 -9.47 17.24 -17.02
CA LYS A 382 -8.88 16.89 -15.73
C LYS A 382 -7.91 17.96 -15.21
N ALA A 383 -7.18 18.65 -16.09
CA ALA A 383 -6.23 19.71 -15.73
C ALA A 383 -6.91 21.02 -15.30
N LEU A 384 -8.05 21.34 -15.93
CA LEU A 384 -8.67 22.65 -15.86
C LEU A 384 -9.08 23.12 -14.44
N PRO A 385 -9.67 22.29 -13.55
CA PRO A 385 -10.06 22.73 -12.22
C PRO A 385 -8.90 23.27 -11.37
N ALA A 386 -7.74 22.61 -11.43
CA ALA A 386 -6.55 23.06 -10.72
C ALA A 386 -5.99 24.36 -11.33
N ALA A 387 -5.97 24.47 -12.66
CA ALA A 387 -5.56 25.69 -13.34
C ALA A 387 -6.44 26.89 -12.99
N ARG A 388 -7.78 26.69 -12.97
CA ARG A 388 -8.78 27.70 -12.56
C ARG A 388 -8.59 28.14 -11.11
N ARG A 389 -8.54 27.17 -10.18
CA ARG A 389 -8.53 27.46 -8.74
C ARG A 389 -7.27 28.17 -8.26
N TYR A 390 -6.12 27.84 -8.86
CA TYR A 390 -4.82 28.33 -8.42
C TYR A 390 -4.21 29.38 -9.37
N GLY A 391 -5.00 29.90 -10.31
CA GLY A 391 -4.61 31.05 -11.13
C GLY A 391 -3.48 30.77 -12.11
N LEU A 392 -3.39 29.55 -12.67
CA LEU A 392 -2.45 29.24 -13.75
C LEU A 392 -2.99 29.77 -15.09
N LYS A 393 -3.07 31.09 -15.22
CA LYS A 393 -3.82 31.76 -16.29
C LYS A 393 -3.42 31.36 -17.70
N GLN A 394 -2.11 31.19 -17.94
CA GLN A 394 -1.58 30.74 -19.24
C GLN A 394 -2.11 29.35 -19.62
N TYR A 395 -2.13 28.42 -18.66
CA TYR A 395 -2.70 27.08 -18.87
C TYR A 395 -4.22 27.14 -18.95
N GLN A 396 -4.88 27.93 -18.10
CA GLN A 396 -6.34 28.04 -18.07
C GLN A 396 -6.89 28.47 -19.43
N ALA A 397 -6.36 29.54 -20.01
CA ALA A 397 -6.82 30.03 -21.31
C ALA A 397 -6.57 29.02 -22.43
N ALA A 398 -5.36 28.46 -22.51
CA ALA A 398 -5.01 27.49 -23.55
C ALA A 398 -5.77 26.15 -23.42
N LEU A 399 -6.10 25.72 -22.20
CA LEU A 399 -6.94 24.54 -21.94
C LEU A 399 -8.40 24.80 -22.33
N LEU A 400 -8.94 26.00 -22.05
CA LEU A 400 -10.30 26.37 -22.44
C LEU A 400 -10.43 26.43 -23.97
N GLU A 401 -9.47 27.03 -24.66
CA GLU A 401 -9.41 27.05 -26.13
C GLU A 401 -9.44 25.62 -26.70
N LEU A 402 -8.55 24.75 -26.20
CA LEU A 402 -8.51 23.36 -26.66
C LEU A 402 -9.83 22.61 -26.40
N LEU A 403 -10.45 22.80 -25.23
CA LEU A 403 -11.70 22.14 -24.89
C LEU A 403 -12.89 22.63 -25.72
N VAL A 404 -12.89 23.91 -26.12
CA VAL A 404 -13.90 24.44 -27.05
C VAL A 404 -13.74 23.78 -28.42
N ASP A 405 -12.52 23.72 -28.95
CA ASP A 405 -12.24 23.12 -30.26
C ASP A 405 -12.60 21.62 -30.29
N LEU A 406 -12.11 20.85 -29.30
CA LEU A 406 -12.42 19.43 -29.17
C LEU A 406 -13.91 19.19 -28.85
N GLY A 407 -14.52 20.08 -28.07
CA GLY A 407 -15.95 20.02 -27.77
C GLY A 407 -16.81 20.14 -29.01
N TYR A 408 -16.45 21.03 -29.95
CA TYR A 408 -17.12 21.12 -31.26
C TYR A 408 -16.94 19.84 -32.09
N GLN A 409 -15.73 19.29 -32.14
CA GLN A 409 -15.46 18.03 -32.85
C GLN A 409 -16.26 16.85 -32.29
N LEU A 410 -16.43 16.80 -30.97
CA LEU A 410 -17.16 15.73 -30.26
C LEU A 410 -18.66 16.00 -30.10
N GLY A 411 -19.17 17.14 -30.59
CA GLY A 411 -20.59 17.52 -30.45
C GLY A 411 -21.04 17.80 -28.99
N ARG A 412 -20.12 18.22 -28.12
CA ARG A 412 -20.36 18.52 -26.70
C ARG A 412 -20.73 19.99 -26.49
N PRO A 413 -21.51 20.34 -25.46
CA PRO A 413 -21.87 21.74 -25.18
C PRO A 413 -20.64 22.55 -24.73
N THR A 414 -20.28 23.58 -25.50
CA THR A 414 -19.10 24.43 -25.27
C THR A 414 -19.43 25.86 -24.82
N ALA A 415 -20.70 26.24 -24.76
CA ALA A 415 -21.14 27.62 -24.49
C ALA A 415 -20.58 28.20 -23.18
N THR A 416 -20.52 27.41 -22.11
CA THR A 416 -19.96 27.82 -20.82
C THR A 416 -18.45 28.03 -20.88
N LEU A 417 -17.72 27.14 -21.58
CA LEU A 417 -16.27 27.24 -21.77
C LEU A 417 -15.90 28.46 -22.61
N GLN A 418 -16.70 28.75 -23.65
CA GLN A 418 -16.54 29.93 -24.49
C GLN A 418 -16.78 31.22 -23.71
N HIS A 419 -17.84 31.27 -22.92
CA HIS A 419 -18.14 32.44 -22.10
C HIS A 419 -17.00 32.73 -21.11
N GLU A 420 -16.48 31.70 -20.44
CA GLU A 420 -15.32 31.84 -19.54
C GLU A 420 -14.07 32.33 -20.28
N LEU A 421 -13.77 31.78 -21.45
CA LEU A 421 -12.63 32.20 -22.26
C LEU A 421 -12.73 33.67 -22.67
N THR A 422 -13.91 34.13 -23.08
CA THR A 422 -14.15 35.54 -23.42
C THR A 422 -13.91 36.44 -22.21
N LEU A 423 -14.46 36.10 -21.04
CA LEU A 423 -14.24 36.86 -19.80
C LEU A 423 -12.75 36.94 -19.43
N LEU A 424 -11.99 35.86 -19.59
CA LEU A 424 -10.55 35.87 -19.32
C LEU A 424 -9.79 36.80 -20.28
N ARG A 425 -10.13 36.79 -21.57
CA ARG A 425 -9.50 37.66 -22.57
C ARG A 425 -9.82 39.14 -22.33
N ASP A 426 -11.06 39.45 -21.99
CA ASP A 426 -11.53 40.81 -21.71
C ASP A 426 -10.85 41.39 -20.47
N ASN A 427 -10.72 40.60 -19.39
CA ASN A 427 -10.10 41.01 -18.14
C ASN A 427 -8.61 41.35 -18.27
N GLU A 428 -7.91 40.79 -19.26
CA GLU A 428 -6.47 41.01 -19.41
C GLU A 428 -6.10 42.01 -20.50
N ARG A 429 -7.07 42.75 -21.07
CA ARG A 429 -6.83 43.70 -22.17
C ARG A 429 -6.06 43.05 -23.35
N GLY A 430 -6.25 41.75 -23.57
CA GLY A 430 -5.52 40.98 -24.59
C GLY A 430 -4.09 40.56 -24.20
N ALA A 431 -3.68 40.67 -22.94
CA ALA A 431 -2.35 40.26 -22.46
C ALA A 431 -2.22 38.76 -22.11
N VAL A 432 -3.33 38.01 -22.05
CA VAL A 432 -3.25 36.53 -22.08
C VAL A 432 -2.63 36.19 -23.43
N ALA A 433 -1.35 35.82 -23.42
CA ALA A 433 -0.66 35.46 -24.65
C ALA A 433 -1.45 34.37 -25.38
N THR A 434 -1.78 34.63 -26.65
CA THR A 434 -2.43 33.73 -27.63
C THR A 434 -1.57 32.52 -27.98
N ARG A 435 -0.80 32.02 -27.02
CA ARG A 435 0.05 30.85 -27.20
C ARG A 435 -0.84 29.64 -27.17
N SER A 436 -0.77 28.84 -28.22
CA SER A 436 -1.45 27.55 -28.23
C SER A 436 -0.96 26.69 -27.05
N LEU A 437 -1.79 25.76 -26.57
CA LEU A 437 -1.38 24.84 -25.50
C LEU A 437 -0.08 24.10 -25.85
N LYS A 438 0.13 23.81 -27.14
CA LYS A 438 1.34 23.19 -27.66
C LYS A 438 2.57 24.08 -27.49
N GLU A 439 2.48 25.39 -27.76
CA GLU A 439 3.59 26.32 -27.52
C GLU A 439 3.97 26.40 -26.04
N ILE A 440 2.98 26.47 -25.15
CA ILE A 440 3.21 26.47 -23.70
C ILE A 440 3.92 25.18 -23.30
N VAL A 441 3.41 24.02 -23.70
CA VAL A 441 4.00 22.72 -23.38
C VAL A 441 5.43 22.57 -23.93
N VAL A 442 5.70 23.03 -25.16
CA VAL A 442 7.02 22.96 -25.78
C VAL A 442 8.05 23.86 -25.09
N GLN A 443 7.62 25.02 -24.56
CA GLN A 443 8.49 25.93 -23.81
C GLN A 443 8.84 25.40 -22.42
N ASN A 444 7.98 24.57 -21.82
CA ASN A 444 8.23 23.97 -20.52
C ASN A 444 9.29 22.84 -20.60
N PHE A 445 10.09 22.72 -19.54
CA PHE A 445 11.17 21.72 -19.41
C PHE A 445 12.23 21.77 -20.52
N THR A 446 12.49 22.98 -21.04
CA THR A 446 13.57 23.27 -21.99
C THR A 446 14.95 23.32 -21.35
#